data_AF-A0AAV3X543-F1
#
_entry.id   AF-A0AAV3X543-F1
#
_cell.length_a   1.000
_cell.length_b   1.000
_cell.length_c   1.000
_cell.angle_alpha   90.00
_cell.angle_beta   90.00
_cell.angle_gamma   90.00
#
_symmetry.space_group_name_H-M   'P 1'
#
loop_
_entity.id
_entity.type
_entity.pdbx_description
1 polymer ?
#
loop_
_entity_poly.entity_id
_entity_poly.type
_entity_poly.pdbx_seq_one_letter_code
_entity_poly.pdbx_strand_id
1 'polypeptide(L)'
;MGHKGRNFPKNISYLTQTEDESEKKTFARFTALMRRFNPNFYGTQYDLERSKLTWLFDLGRKATDRPLDGFPPNVLSDGFLKAGAISLLVSLRELPALIVLEEIENSINTGNIQELMNWIWQTTSPDKEGYAPQFIITSHSPSVLR
;
A
#
# COMPACT_ATOMS: atom_id res chain seq x y z
N MET A 1 -3.13 -3.23 12.50
CA MET A 1 -2.00 -4.14 12.18
C MET A 1 -1.29 -4.50 13.48
N GLY A 2 -0.75 -5.70 13.66
CA GLY A 2 -0.10 -6.10 14.93
C GLY A 2 1.10 -5.19 15.31
N HIS A 3 1.52 -5.23 16.57
CA HIS A 3 2.48 -4.32 17.24
C HIS A 3 3.85 -4.09 16.53
N LYS A 4 4.18 -4.85 15.48
CA LYS A 4 5.40 -4.70 14.65
C LYS A 4 5.14 -4.75 13.13
N GLY A 5 3.91 -4.55 12.68
CA GLY A 5 3.57 -4.67 11.24
C GLY A 5 3.67 -6.09 10.66
N ARG A 6 3.94 -7.11 11.48
CA ARG A 6 4.12 -8.53 11.09
C ARG A 6 2.95 -9.13 10.31
N ASN A 7 1.76 -8.54 10.41
CA ASN A 7 0.58 -9.00 9.70
C ASN A 7 0.51 -8.48 8.26
N PHE A 8 1.31 -7.47 7.89
CA PHE A 8 1.26 -6.88 6.55
C PHE A 8 1.60 -7.91 5.45
N PRO A 9 2.68 -8.71 5.55
CA PRO A 9 2.93 -9.82 4.63
C PRO A 9 1.77 -10.80 4.49
N LYS A 10 1.13 -11.14 5.61
CA LYS A 10 0.00 -12.08 5.67
C LYS A 10 -1.29 -11.49 5.06
N ASN A 11 -1.51 -10.19 5.21
CA ASN A 11 -2.65 -9.51 4.61
C ASN A 11 -2.49 -9.44 3.09
N ILE A 12 -1.29 -9.10 2.61
CA ILE A 12 -0.99 -9.10 1.18
C ILE A 12 -1.13 -10.51 0.59
N SER A 13 -0.65 -11.55 1.30
CA SER A 13 -0.76 -12.93 0.83
C SER A 13 -2.21 -13.37 0.66
N TYR A 14 -3.06 -13.05 1.63
CA TYR A 14 -4.50 -13.34 1.59
C TYR A 14 -5.16 -12.72 0.35
N LEU A 15 -4.83 -11.47 0.04
CA LEU A 15 -5.38 -10.75 -1.12
C LEU A 15 -4.91 -11.32 -2.46
N THR A 16 -3.68 -11.82 -2.53
CA THR A 16 -3.13 -12.41 -3.76
C THR A 16 -3.62 -13.84 -4.05
N GLN A 17 -4.09 -14.56 -3.04
CA GLN A 17 -4.38 -16.00 -3.13
C GLN A 17 -5.86 -16.35 -3.01
N THR A 18 -6.71 -15.39 -2.66
CA THR A 18 -8.15 -15.61 -2.53
C THR A 18 -8.85 -15.65 -3.89
N GLU A 19 -9.87 -16.51 -4.01
CA GLU A 19 -10.75 -16.54 -5.18
C GLU A 19 -11.85 -15.48 -5.11
N ASP A 20 -11.99 -14.78 -3.98
CA ASP A 20 -12.97 -13.72 -3.79
C ASP A 20 -12.70 -12.53 -4.73
N GLU A 21 -13.63 -12.29 -5.64
CA GLU A 21 -13.58 -11.19 -6.62
C GLU A 21 -13.49 -9.80 -5.98
N SER A 22 -14.02 -9.63 -4.76
CA SER A 22 -13.93 -8.36 -4.04
C SER A 22 -12.51 -8.08 -3.55
N GLU A 23 -11.81 -9.10 -3.08
CA GLU A 23 -10.43 -8.99 -2.62
C GLU A 23 -9.44 -8.82 -3.79
N LYS A 24 -9.70 -9.48 -4.93
CA LYS A 24 -8.96 -9.23 -6.18
C LYS A 24 -9.08 -7.76 -6.61
N LYS A 25 -10.26 -7.15 -6.46
CA LYS A 25 -10.47 -5.71 -6.74
C LYS A 25 -9.68 -4.84 -5.76
N THR A 26 -9.65 -5.19 -4.47
CA THR A 26 -8.81 -4.50 -3.48
C THR A 26 -7.33 -4.59 -3.84
N PHE A 27 -6.84 -5.77 -4.23
CA PHE A 27 -5.46 -5.95 -4.67
C PHE A 27 -5.13 -5.18 -5.96
N ALA A 28 -6.06 -5.12 -6.91
CA ALA A 28 -5.90 -4.34 -8.14
C ALA A 28 -5.81 -2.83 -7.85
N ARG A 29 -6.65 -2.31 -6.95
CA ARG A 29 -6.60 -0.91 -6.50
C ARG A 29 -5.28 -0.60 -5.79
N PHE A 30 -4.87 -1.48 -4.87
CA PHE A 30 -3.58 -1.39 -4.18
C PHE A 30 -2.42 -1.31 -5.18
N THR A 31 -2.40 -2.22 -6.16
CA THR A 31 -1.34 -2.27 -7.18
C THR A 31 -1.33 -1.01 -8.04
N ALA A 32 -2.50 -0.48 -8.40
CA ALA A 32 -2.61 0.75 -9.16
C ALA A 32 -2.06 1.97 -8.40
N LEU A 33 -2.36 2.10 -7.10
CA LEU A 33 -1.82 3.16 -6.26
C LEU A 33 -0.30 3.03 -6.12
N MET A 34 0.20 1.83 -5.84
CA MET A 34 1.63 1.60 -5.72
C MET A 34 2.40 1.86 -7.01
N ARG A 35 1.79 1.64 -8.18
CA ARG A 35 2.37 2.02 -9.48
C ARG A 35 2.46 3.53 -9.70
N ARG A 36 1.54 4.31 -9.12
CA ARG A 36 1.64 5.78 -9.15
C ARG A 36 2.79 6.26 -8.26
N PHE A 37 3.01 5.60 -7.13
CA PHE A 37 4.13 5.89 -6.23
C PHE A 37 5.49 5.46 -6.81
N ASN A 38 5.53 4.29 -7.46
CA ASN A 38 6.70 3.79 -8.15
C ASN A 38 6.28 3.06 -9.44
N PRO A 39 6.50 3.66 -10.62
CA PRO A 39 6.08 3.08 -11.91
C PRO A 39 6.62 1.69 -12.20
N ASN A 40 7.77 1.34 -11.61
CA ASN A 40 8.39 0.04 -11.80
C ASN A 40 7.76 -1.04 -10.92
N PHE A 41 6.86 -0.70 -10.00
CA PHE A 41 6.22 -1.70 -9.15
C PHE A 41 5.26 -2.58 -9.96
N TYR A 42 5.48 -3.90 -9.93
CA TYR A 42 4.64 -4.84 -10.64
C TYR A 42 3.53 -5.43 -9.75
N GLY A 43 3.90 -5.86 -8.54
CA GLY A 43 3.01 -6.54 -7.61
C GLY A 43 3.77 -7.23 -6.48
N THR A 44 3.12 -8.16 -5.80
CA THR A 44 3.70 -8.94 -4.70
C THR A 44 3.47 -10.42 -4.89
N GLN A 45 4.43 -11.23 -4.45
CA GLN A 45 4.33 -12.68 -4.41
C GLN A 45 4.57 -13.15 -2.98
N TYR A 46 3.74 -14.07 -2.49
CA TYR A 46 3.93 -14.67 -1.18
C TYR A 46 4.23 -16.16 -1.29
N ASP A 47 5.36 -16.57 -0.72
CA ASP A 47 5.75 -17.96 -0.55
C ASP A 47 5.19 -18.48 0.78
N LEU A 48 4.21 -19.38 0.70
CA LEU A 48 3.53 -19.98 1.86
C LEU A 48 4.47 -20.88 2.67
N GLU A 49 5.31 -21.67 2.01
CA GLU A 49 6.21 -22.63 2.66
C GLU A 49 7.27 -21.89 3.48
N ARG A 50 7.78 -20.79 2.94
CA ARG A 50 8.83 -20.00 3.60
C ARG A 50 8.27 -18.84 4.42
N SER A 51 6.96 -18.58 4.33
CA SER A 51 6.29 -17.39 4.90
C SER A 51 7.00 -16.09 4.51
N LYS A 52 7.36 -15.96 3.24
CA LYS A 52 8.13 -14.82 2.71
C LYS A 52 7.32 -14.04 1.68
N LEU A 53 7.18 -12.74 1.93
CA LEU A 53 6.69 -11.78 0.95
C LEU A 53 7.85 -11.30 0.07
N THR A 54 7.62 -11.28 -1.23
CA THR A 54 8.53 -10.72 -2.24
C THR A 54 7.79 -9.64 -3.02
N TRP A 55 8.41 -8.48 -3.15
CA TRP A 55 7.88 -7.37 -3.95
C TRP A 55 8.53 -7.40 -5.33
N LEU A 56 7.70 -7.41 -6.37
CA LEU A 56 8.13 -7.60 -7.75
C LEU A 56 8.20 -6.26 -8.47
N PHE A 57 9.29 -6.02 -9.19
CA PHE A 57 9.51 -4.80 -9.96
C PHE A 57 9.92 -5.13 -11.40
N ASP A 58 9.49 -4.30 -12.34
CA ASP A 58 9.96 -4.29 -13.71
C ASP A 58 11.08 -3.25 -13.86
N LEU A 59 12.33 -3.72 -13.87
CA LEU A 59 13.52 -2.87 -14.04
C LEU A 59 13.98 -2.81 -15.50
N GLY A 60 13.16 -3.25 -16.46
CA GLY A 60 13.44 -3.14 -17.89
C GLY A 60 14.61 -4.00 -18.38
N ARG A 61 14.99 -5.06 -17.65
CA ARG A 61 16.05 -5.98 -18.06
C ARG A 61 15.61 -6.79 -19.29
N LYS A 62 16.30 -6.59 -20.41
CA LYS A 62 16.00 -7.19 -21.73
C LYS A 62 16.44 -8.65 -21.90
N ALA A 63 16.94 -9.32 -20.86
CA ALA A 63 17.41 -10.69 -20.96
C ALA A 63 16.27 -11.68 -20.65
N THR A 64 15.68 -12.22 -21.72
CA THR A 64 14.80 -13.43 -21.79
C THR A 64 13.53 -13.42 -20.91
N ASP A 65 12.37 -13.18 -21.54
CA ASP A 65 10.99 -13.47 -21.07
C ASP A 65 10.47 -12.88 -19.75
N ARG A 66 10.97 -11.69 -19.37
CA ARG A 66 10.53 -10.86 -18.22
C ARG A 66 10.77 -11.50 -16.85
N PRO A 67 12.03 -11.59 -16.37
CA PRO A 67 12.27 -11.81 -14.96
C PRO A 67 11.92 -10.51 -14.23
N LEU A 68 10.78 -10.50 -13.53
CA LEU A 68 10.50 -9.47 -12.54
C LEU A 68 11.56 -9.59 -11.43
N ASP A 69 12.19 -8.48 -11.07
CA ASP A 69 13.16 -8.47 -9.98
C ASP A 69 12.39 -8.47 -8.66
N GLY A 70 12.61 -9.51 -7.85
CA GLY A 70 11.95 -9.72 -6.57
C GLY A 70 12.80 -9.25 -5.40
N PHE A 71 12.26 -8.39 -4.54
CA PHE A 71 12.94 -7.86 -3.35
C PHE A 71 12.17 -8.20 -2.06
N PRO A 72 12.87 -8.67 -1.01
CA PRO A 72 12.24 -8.86 0.29
C PRO A 72 11.98 -7.51 0.99
N PRO A 73 11.02 -7.42 1.93
CA PRO A 73 10.67 -6.17 2.59
C PRO A 73 11.84 -5.45 3.28
N ASN A 74 12.83 -6.19 3.79
CA ASN A 74 13.94 -5.63 4.55
C ASN A 74 14.96 -4.85 3.70
N VAL A 75 14.88 -4.92 2.36
CA VAL A 75 15.76 -4.15 1.46
C VAL A 75 15.04 -2.98 0.80
N LEU A 76 13.73 -2.84 1.05
CA LEU A 76 12.93 -1.73 0.55
C LEU A 76 13.05 -0.52 1.50
N SER A 77 12.86 0.68 0.95
CA SER A 77 12.84 1.89 1.77
C SER A 77 11.62 1.91 2.68
N ASP A 78 11.78 2.46 3.88
CA ASP A 78 10.69 2.60 4.85
C ASP A 78 9.50 3.38 4.26
N GLY A 79 9.78 4.46 3.51
CA GLY A 79 8.74 5.24 2.83
C GLY A 79 7.94 4.44 1.80
N PHE A 80 8.59 3.50 1.09
CA PHE A 80 7.87 2.62 0.16
C PHE A 80 6.97 1.62 0.90
N LEU A 81 7.45 1.05 2.01
CA LEU A 81 6.64 0.15 2.83
C LEU A 81 5.46 0.87 3.48
N LYS A 82 5.64 2.10 3.95
CA LYS A 82 4.56 2.97 4.46
C LYS A 82 3.53 3.27 3.39
N ALA A 83 3.97 3.66 2.19
CA ALA A 83 3.08 3.83 1.04
C ALA A 83 2.32 2.53 0.72
N GLY A 84 2.98 1.38 0.84
CA GLY A 84 2.36 0.06 0.74
C GLY A 84 1.27 -0.19 1.79
N ALA A 85 1.53 0.17 3.04
CA ALA A 85 0.56 0.03 4.13
C ALA A 85 -0.67 0.93 3.92
N ILE A 86 -0.45 2.20 3.55
CA ILE A 86 -1.50 3.19 3.33
C ILE A 86 -2.31 2.84 2.08
N SER A 87 -1.66 2.54 0.96
CA SER A 87 -2.33 2.14 -0.28
C SER A 87 -3.20 0.90 -0.07
N LEU A 88 -2.75 -0.07 0.72
CA LEU A 88 -3.55 -1.23 1.06
C LEU A 88 -4.77 -0.82 1.89
N LEU A 89 -4.56 -0.02 2.93
CA LEU A 89 -5.62 0.45 3.82
C LEU A 89 -6.73 1.17 3.05
N VAL A 90 -6.38 2.13 2.18
CA VAL A 90 -7.35 2.89 1.38
C VAL A 90 -7.99 2.07 0.25
N SER A 91 -7.44 0.90 -0.07
CA SER A 91 -7.97 -0.01 -1.10
C SER A 91 -8.98 -1.02 -0.55
N LEU A 92 -9.09 -1.14 0.79
CA LEU A 92 -10.03 -2.06 1.42
C LEU A 92 -11.46 -1.72 1.00
N ARG A 93 -12.26 -2.77 0.79
CA ARG A 93 -13.70 -2.62 0.52
C ARG A 93 -14.42 -2.02 1.72
N GLU A 94 -14.14 -2.54 2.90
CA GLU A 94 -14.72 -2.10 4.17
C GLU A 94 -13.63 -1.39 4.96
N LEU A 95 -13.73 -0.07 5.02
CA LEU A 95 -12.79 0.76 5.74
C LEU A 95 -13.22 0.88 7.21
N PRO A 96 -12.27 0.82 8.16
CA PRO A 96 -12.54 1.13 9.55
C PRO A 96 -13.16 2.53 9.70
N ALA A 97 -14.09 2.69 10.65
CA ALA A 97 -14.78 3.98 10.86
C ALA A 97 -13.83 5.10 11.30
N LEU A 98 -12.75 4.71 11.98
CA LEU A 98 -11.71 5.61 12.43
C LEU A 98 -10.35 5.02 12.10
N ILE A 99 -9.51 5.84 11.46
CA ILE A 99 -8.12 5.53 11.15
C ILE A 99 -7.27 6.65 11.76
N VAL A 100 -6.25 6.25 12.54
CA VAL A 100 -5.26 7.18 13.09
C VAL A 100 -3.91 6.89 12.43
N LEU A 101 -3.30 7.92 11.84
CA LEU A 101 -1.99 7.85 11.22
C LEU A 101 -1.06 8.86 11.90
N GLU A 102 0.04 8.37 12.45
CA GLU A 102 1.04 9.21 13.13
C GLU A 102 2.29 9.37 12.28
N GLU A 103 2.81 10.60 12.23
CA GLU A 103 4.06 10.97 11.54
C GLU A 103 4.16 10.41 10.11
N ILE A 104 3.08 10.58 9.35
CA ILE A 104 2.91 10.01 8.01
C ILE A 104 4.01 10.47 7.03
N GLU A 105 4.57 11.67 7.23
CA GLU A 105 5.66 12.22 6.44
C GLU A 105 6.99 11.51 6.64
N ASN A 106 7.19 10.82 7.77
CA ASN A 106 8.50 10.31 8.12
C ASN A 106 8.96 9.29 7.09
N SER A 107 10.17 9.50 6.55
CA SER A 107 10.80 8.64 5.53
C SER A 107 10.11 8.65 4.16
N ILE A 108 9.14 9.54 3.92
CA ILE A 108 8.49 9.76 2.61
C ILE A 108 8.95 11.11 2.06
N ASN A 109 9.30 11.18 0.77
CA ASN A 109 9.67 12.44 0.15
C ASN A 109 8.45 13.37 -0.03
N THR A 110 8.69 14.68 -0.17
CA THR A 110 7.62 15.68 -0.22
C THR A 110 6.73 15.58 -1.48
N GLY A 111 7.22 15.05 -2.59
CA GLY A 111 6.38 14.83 -3.77
C GLY A 111 5.38 13.69 -3.55
N ASN A 112 5.84 12.61 -2.92
CA ASN A 112 5.03 11.44 -2.66
C ASN A 112 4.05 11.66 -1.50
N ILE A 113 4.38 12.49 -0.51
CA ILE A 113 3.45 12.75 0.60
C ILE A 113 2.16 13.43 0.13
N GLN A 114 2.23 14.32 -0.86
CA GLN A 114 1.04 14.94 -1.45
C GLN A 114 0.16 13.91 -2.16
N GLU A 115 0.77 12.99 -2.91
CA GLU A 115 0.04 11.89 -3.56
C GLU A 115 -0.64 10.97 -2.52
N LEU A 116 0.05 10.65 -1.42
CA LEU A 116 -0.53 9.89 -0.31
C LEU A 116 -1.72 10.60 0.35
N MET A 117 -1.59 11.90 0.59
CA MET A 117 -2.69 12.71 1.14
C MET A 117 -3.88 12.75 0.19
N ASN A 118 -3.64 12.86 -1.12
CA ASN A 118 -4.70 12.77 -2.13
C ASN A 118 -5.46 11.43 -2.05
N TRP A 119 -4.76 10.31 -1.84
CA TRP A 119 -5.42 9.01 -1.67
C TRP A 119 -6.31 8.99 -0.43
N ILE A 120 -5.81 9.53 0.69
CA ILE A 120 -6.57 9.60 1.95
C ILE A 120 -7.82 10.48 1.77
N TRP A 121 -7.69 11.67 1.18
CA TRP A 121 -8.83 12.56 0.94
C TRP A 121 -9.89 11.93 0.03
N GLN A 122 -9.47 11.25 -1.04
CA GLN A 122 -10.41 10.52 -1.91
C GLN A 122 -11.18 9.44 -1.14
N THR A 123 -10.53 8.82 -0.15
CA THR A 123 -11.12 7.78 0.70
C THR A 123 -12.11 8.35 1.73
N THR A 124 -11.98 9.61 2.11
CA THR A 124 -12.93 10.30 3.01
C THR A 124 -14.21 10.76 2.31
N SER A 125 -14.34 10.55 0.99
CA SER A 125 -15.58 10.85 0.28
C SER A 125 -16.66 9.84 0.67
N PRO A 126 -17.90 10.27 0.96
CA PRO A 126 -18.99 9.35 1.28
C PRO A 126 -19.17 8.33 0.17
N ASP A 127 -19.25 7.06 0.55
CA ASP A 127 -19.64 6.00 -0.38
C ASP A 127 -21.14 6.09 -0.72
N LYS A 128 -21.61 5.15 -1.55
CA LYS A 128 -23.04 5.10 -1.96
C LYS A 128 -24.00 4.85 -0.80
N GLU A 129 -23.50 4.38 0.34
CA GLU A 129 -24.26 4.11 1.57
C GLU A 129 -24.15 5.27 2.57
N GLY A 130 -23.46 6.35 2.20
CA GLY A 130 -23.28 7.55 3.02
C GLY A 130 -22.22 7.41 4.10
N TYR A 131 -21.44 6.34 4.08
CA TYR A 131 -20.36 6.10 5.03
C TYR A 131 -19.04 6.67 4.51
N ALA A 132 -18.34 7.39 5.37
CA ALA A 132 -16.99 7.91 5.12
C ALA A 132 -16.11 7.62 6.34
N PRO A 133 -14.94 6.98 6.18
CA PRO A 133 -14.01 6.79 7.27
C PRO A 133 -13.46 8.14 7.75
N GLN A 134 -13.36 8.30 9.07
CA GLN A 134 -12.69 9.45 9.67
C GLN A 134 -11.18 9.19 9.79
N PHE A 135 -10.37 10.12 9.30
CA PHE A 135 -8.92 10.09 9.48
C PHE A 135 -8.48 11.13 10.52
N ILE A 136 -7.68 10.71 11.48
CA ILE A 136 -6.92 11.59 12.38
C ILE A 136 -5.45 11.44 12.01
N ILE A 137 -4.84 12.53 11.56
CA ILE A 137 -3.45 12.53 11.09
C ILE A 137 -2.64 13.46 11.98
N THR A 138 -1.53 12.96 12.51
CA THR A 138 -0.54 13.79 13.19
C THR A 138 0.69 13.94 12.30
N SER A 139 1.21 15.17 12.21
CA SER A 139 2.34 15.50 11.35
C SER A 139 3.04 16.75 11.85
N HIS A 140 4.36 16.78 11.71
CA HIS A 140 5.21 17.95 11.86
C HIS A 140 5.51 18.62 10.51
N SER A 141 5.10 18.03 9.39
CA SER A 141 5.35 18.55 8.04
C SER A 141 4.27 19.53 7.59
N PRO A 142 4.64 20.77 7.21
CA PRO A 142 3.69 21.71 6.59
C PRO A 142 3.05 21.18 5.30
N SER A 143 3.66 20.22 4.61
CA SER A 143 3.12 19.62 3.39
C SER A 143 1.97 18.63 3.63
N VAL A 144 1.74 18.24 4.88
CA VAL A 144 0.60 17.40 5.31
C VAL A 144 -0.52 18.25 5.90
N LEU A 145 -0.18 19.36 6.56
CA LEU A 145 -1.11 20.22 7.29
C LEU A 145 -1.76 21.32 6.43
N ARG A 146 -1.32 21.52 5.19
CA ARG A 146 -1.80 22.58 4.29
C ARG A 146 -2.60 22.04 3.12
#